data_AF-A0A9D6HPF1-F1
#
_entry.id   AF-A0A9D6HPF1-F1
#
_cell.length_a   1.000
_cell.length_b   1.000
_cell.length_c   1.000
_cell.angle_alpha   90.00
_cell.angle_beta   90.00
_cell.angle_gamma   90.00
#
_symmetry.space_group_name_H-M   'P 1'
#
loop_
_entity.id
_entity.type
_entity.pdbx_description
1 polymer ?
#
loop_
_entity_poly.entity_id
_entity_poly.type
_entity_poly.pdbx_seq_one_letter_code
_entity_poly.pdbx_strand_id
1 'polypeptide(L)'
;MDNRSSKKPKRPRDMAQLAKAIVDEATGQAPQEPEATPEPEPTPEERHAAAVTLGRRGGKKGGPARAKKLTPEQRKEIARKAALARWAPEG
;
A
#
# COMPACT_ATOMS: atom_id res chain seq x y z
N MET A 1 1.73 7.04 4.15
CA MET A 1 0.39 6.52 3.83
C MET A 1 0.13 6.93 2.41
N ASP A 2 0.17 5.96 1.49
CA ASP A 2 0.00 6.21 0.08
C ASP A 2 -1.44 6.62 -0.20
N ASN A 3 -1.58 7.67 -1.02
CA ASN A 3 -2.82 8.34 -1.36
C ASN A 3 -3.87 7.30 -1.79
N ARG A 4 -4.90 7.10 -0.97
CA ARG A 4 -6.13 6.45 -1.39
C ARG A 4 -6.78 7.42 -2.37
N SER A 5 -6.42 7.29 -3.65
CA SER A 5 -6.89 8.13 -4.75
C SER A 5 -8.41 8.05 -4.86
N SER A 6 -9.12 8.82 -4.03
CA SER A 6 -10.44 9.29 -4.39
C SER A 6 -10.23 10.29 -5.52
N LYS A 7 -10.36 9.82 -6.77
CA LYS A 7 -10.54 10.65 -7.97
C LYS A 7 -11.86 11.41 -7.85
N LYS A 8 -11.99 12.27 -6.83
CA LYS A 8 -13.08 13.22 -6.72
C LYS A 8 -12.51 14.55 -7.16
N PRO A 9 -13.10 15.23 -8.16
CA PRO A 9 -12.67 16.56 -8.53
C PRO A 9 -12.67 17.45 -7.29
N LYS A 10 -11.58 18.20 -7.10
CA LYS A 10 -11.51 19.19 -6.02
C LYS A 10 -12.49 20.30 -6.36
N ARG A 11 -13.58 20.40 -5.60
CA ARG A 11 -14.55 21.49 -5.76
C ARG A 11 -13.88 22.83 -5.44
N PRO A 12 -14.17 23.90 -6.22
CA PRO A 12 -13.66 25.22 -5.92
C PRO A 12 -14.15 25.69 -4.55
N ARG A 13 -13.28 26.41 -3.82
CA ARG A 13 -13.62 26.96 -2.50
C ARG A 13 -14.41 28.27 -2.60
N ASP A 14 -14.29 28.98 -3.71
CA ASP A 14 -15.03 30.20 -3.97
C ASP A 14 -16.50 29.91 -4.28
N MET A 15 -17.41 30.75 -3.78
CA MET A 15 -18.84 30.52 -3.85
C MET A 15 -19.40 30.71 -5.26
N ALA A 16 -18.91 31.71 -6.00
CA ALA A 16 -19.36 31.96 -7.37
C ALA A 16 -18.89 30.84 -8.30
N GLN A 17 -17.65 30.39 -8.13
CA GLN A 17 -17.10 29.24 -8.85
C GLN A 17 -17.82 27.94 -8.50
N LEU A 18 -18.21 27.74 -7.24
CA LEU A 18 -18.97 26.56 -6.82
C LEU A 18 -20.38 26.55 -7.41
N ALA A 19 -21.07 27.69 -7.40
CA ALA A 19 -22.39 27.83 -8.01
C ALA A 19 -22.35 27.49 -9.50
N LYS A 20 -21.34 28.01 -10.22
CA LYS A 20 -21.10 27.68 -11.62
C LYS A 20 -20.87 26.17 -11.82
N ALA A 21 -19.99 25.56 -11.02
CA ALA A 21 -19.70 24.14 -11.12
C ALA A 21 -20.94 23.25 -10.90
N ILE A 22 -21.83 23.64 -9.98
CA ILE A 22 -23.11 22.93 -9.74
C ILE A 22 -24.05 23.03 -10.94
N VAL A 23 -24.16 24.21 -11.55
CA VAL A 23 -25.00 24.43 -12.74
C VAL A 23 -24.44 23.65 -13.94
N ASP A 24 -23.12 23.73 -14.16
CA ASP A 24 -22.45 23.00 -15.23
C ASP A 24 -22.65 21.47 -15.05
N GLU A 25 -22.57 20.95 -13.82
CA GLU A 25 -22.83 19.53 -13.51
C GLU A 25 -24.29 19.13 -13.75
N ALA A 26 -25.25 19.95 -13.30
CA ALA A 26 -26.68 19.68 -13.43
C ALA A 26 -27.18 19.75 -14.89
N THR A 27 -26.52 20.54 -15.73
CA THR A 27 -26.86 20.72 -17.15
C THR A 27 -26.04 19.83 -18.08
N GLY A 28 -25.12 19.03 -17.55
CA GLY A 28 -24.21 18.20 -18.35
C GLY A 28 -23.17 19.00 -19.14
N GLN A 29 -22.96 20.28 -18.81
CA GLN A 29 -21.95 21.16 -19.40
C GLN A 29 -20.63 21.15 -18.62
N ALA A 30 -20.56 20.39 -17.53
CA ALA A 30 -19.33 20.18 -16.79
C ALA A 30 -18.22 19.74 -17.76
N PRO A 31 -17.01 20.33 -17.66
CA PRO A 31 -15.86 19.83 -18.39
C PRO A 31 -15.76 18.35 -18.11
N GLN A 32 -15.88 17.52 -19.15
CA GLN A 32 -15.53 16.12 -19.01
C GLN A 32 -14.04 16.14 -18.63
N GLU A 33 -13.72 15.66 -17.43
CA GLU A 33 -12.34 15.30 -17.13
C GLU A 33 -11.89 14.45 -18.31
N PRO A 34 -10.70 14.69 -18.92
CA PRO A 34 -10.22 13.79 -19.95
C PRO A 34 -10.38 12.40 -19.37
N GLU A 35 -11.22 11.58 -20.01
CA GLU A 35 -11.50 10.23 -19.55
C GLU A 35 -10.15 9.67 -19.19
N ALA A 36 -9.92 9.46 -17.90
CA ALA A 36 -8.60 9.09 -17.44
C ALA A 36 -8.37 7.75 -18.09
N THR A 37 -7.65 7.74 -19.22
CA THR A 37 -7.26 6.54 -19.94
C THR A 37 -6.80 5.62 -18.83
N PRO A 38 -7.49 4.49 -18.57
CA PRO A 38 -7.18 3.69 -17.42
C PRO A 38 -5.68 3.42 -17.50
N GLU A 39 -4.94 3.88 -16.49
CA GLU A 39 -3.52 3.54 -16.42
C GLU A 39 -3.45 2.04 -16.61
N PRO A 40 -2.61 1.54 -17.53
CA PRO A 40 -2.58 0.13 -17.84
C PRO A 40 -2.42 -0.63 -16.53
N GLU A 41 -3.33 -1.59 -16.30
CA GLU A 41 -3.27 -2.46 -15.13
C GLU A 41 -1.85 -3.03 -15.02
N PRO A 42 -1.22 -2.97 -13.83
CA PRO A 42 0.14 -3.41 -13.67
C PRO A 42 0.23 -4.90 -14.02
N THR A 43 1.22 -5.24 -14.82
CA THR A 43 1.51 -6.62 -15.19
C THR A 43 1.73 -7.47 -13.92
N PRO A 44 1.52 -8.80 -13.99
CA PRO A 44 1.87 -9.68 -12.88
C PRO A 44 3.29 -9.45 -12.35
N GLU A 45 4.26 -9.22 -13.24
CA GLU A 45 5.66 -8.99 -12.89
C GLU A 45 5.87 -7.72 -12.05
N GLU A 46 5.26 -6.61 -12.46
CA GLU A 46 5.32 -5.34 -11.73
C GLU A 46 4.69 -5.45 -10.34
N ARG A 47 3.56 -6.17 -10.24
CA ARG A 47 2.92 -6.46 -8.94
C ARG A 47 3.82 -7.30 -8.04
N HIS A 48 4.47 -8.32 -8.59
CA HIS A 48 5.42 -9.15 -7.85
C HIS A 48 6.63 -8.34 -7.37
N ALA A 49 7.23 -7.51 -8.23
CA ALA A 49 8.35 -6.65 -7.86
C ALA A 49 7.97 -5.67 -6.74
N ALA A 50 6.80 -5.02 -6.84
CA ALA A 50 6.28 -4.15 -5.81
C ALA A 50 6.07 -4.90 -4.47
N ALA A 51 5.50 -6.11 -4.51
CA ALA A 51 5.29 -6.92 -3.31
C ALA A 51 6.61 -7.33 -2.63
N VAL A 52 7.62 -7.72 -3.40
CA VAL A 52 8.95 -8.10 -2.89
C VAL A 52 9.63 -6.91 -2.20
N THR A 53 9.63 -5.75 -2.85
CA THR A 53 10.25 -4.54 -2.27
C THR A 53 9.55 -4.10 -0.99
N LEU A 54 8.21 -4.16 -0.96
CA LEU A 54 7.41 -3.85 0.22
C LEU A 54 7.68 -4.82 1.36
N GLY A 55 7.67 -6.13 1.08
CA GLY A 55 7.96 -7.18 2.06
C GLY A 55 9.34 -7.02 2.68
N ARG A 56 10.36 -6.74 1.87
CA ARG A 56 11.73 -6.47 2.34
C ARG A 56 11.79 -5.26 3.26
N ARG A 57 11.12 -4.16 2.89
CA ARG A 57 11.04 -2.94 3.71
C ARG A 57 10.39 -3.23 5.07
N GLY A 58 9.31 -4.01 5.08
CA GLY A 58 8.63 -4.46 6.28
C GLY A 58 9.52 -5.33 7.17
N GLY A 59 10.16 -6.35 6.59
CA GLY A 59 11.05 -7.27 7.31
C GLY A 59 12.24 -6.59 7.97
N LYS A 60 12.90 -5.65 7.26
CA LYS A 60 14.02 -4.86 7.82
C LYS A 60 13.64 -4.06 9.06
N LYS A 61 12.40 -3.59 9.15
CA LYS A 61 11.89 -2.84 10.32
C LYS A 61 11.33 -3.78 11.40
N GLY A 62 10.52 -4.75 10.99
CA GLY A 62 9.75 -5.63 11.87
C GLY A 62 10.60 -6.67 12.60
N GLY A 63 11.61 -7.24 11.94
CA GLY A 63 12.50 -8.25 12.53
C GLY A 63 13.23 -7.72 13.77
N PRO A 64 13.99 -6.61 13.67
CA PRO A 64 14.65 -6.01 14.82
C PRO A 64 13.68 -5.54 15.90
N ALA A 65 12.53 -4.98 15.51
CA ALA A 65 11.50 -4.55 16.47
C ALA A 65 10.97 -5.74 17.29
N ARG A 66 10.73 -6.89 16.66
CA ARG A 66 10.36 -8.13 17.36
C ARG A 66 11.50 -8.62 18.26
N ALA A 67 12.73 -8.64 17.76
CA ALA A 67 13.88 -9.12 18.53
C ALA A 67 14.11 -8.33 19.82
N LYS A 68 13.89 -7.01 19.81
CA LYS A 68 14.00 -6.14 21.00
C LYS A 68 12.97 -6.45 22.09
N LYS A 69 11.81 -7.03 21.73
CA LYS A 69 10.75 -7.38 22.69
C LYS A 69 10.97 -8.74 23.38
N LEU A 70 11.96 -9.51 22.94
CA LEU A 70 12.19 -10.87 23.43
C LEU A 70 13.26 -10.89 24.52
N THR A 71 13.06 -11.73 25.54
CA THR A 71 14.07 -12.01 26.55
C THR A 71 15.21 -12.87 25.98
N PRO A 72 16.39 -12.93 26.65
CA PRO A 72 17.47 -13.84 26.24
C PRO A 72 17.03 -15.31 26.13
N GLU A 73 16.20 -15.78 27.05
CA GLU A 73 15.68 -17.15 27.08
C GLU A 73 14.78 -17.44 25.89
N GLN A 74 13.82 -16.56 25.61
CA GLN A 74 12.93 -16.67 24.45
C GLN A 74 13.70 -16.67 23.13
N ARG A 75 14.76 -15.85 23.02
CA ARG A 75 15.63 -15.86 21.84
C ARG A 75 16.37 -17.19 21.69
N LYS A 76 16.88 -17.77 22.79
CA LYS A 76 17.54 -19.08 22.80
C LYS A 76 16.59 -20.20 22.38
N GLU A 77 15.36 -20.19 22.86
CA GLU A 77 14.35 -21.17 22.47
C GLU A 77 14.00 -21.09 20.99
N ILE A 78 13.77 -19.89 20.46
CA ILE A 78 13.48 -19.68 19.04
C ILE A 78 14.66 -20.16 18.17
N ALA A 79 15.90 -19.85 18.56
CA ALA A 79 17.09 -20.31 17.85
C ALA A 79 17.20 -21.84 17.84
N ARG A 80 16.93 -22.50 18.97
CA ARG A 80 16.92 -23.97 19.06
C ARG A 80 15.86 -24.57 18.14
N LYS A 81 14.63 -24.06 18.19
CA LYS A 81 13.53 -24.51 17.32
C LYS A 81 13.87 -24.33 15.83
N ALA A 82 14.48 -23.20 15.46
CA ALA A 82 14.90 -22.94 14.09
C ALA A 82 16.01 -23.90 13.63
N ALA A 83 16.98 -24.21 14.49
CA ALA A 83 18.03 -25.18 14.19
C ALA A 83 17.45 -26.59 14.01
N LEU A 84 16.55 -27.02 14.90
CA LEU A 84 15.86 -28.30 14.77
C LEU A 84 15.07 -28.38 13.47
N ALA A 85 14.33 -27.33 13.10
CA ALA A 85 13.57 -27.33 11.84
C ALA A 85 14.47 -27.35 10.59
N ARG A 86 15.63 -26.68 10.63
CA ARG A 86 16.57 -26.64 9.50
C ARG A 86 17.34 -27.95 9.33
N TRP A 87 17.67 -28.62 10.43
CA TRP A 87 18.56 -29.79 10.46
C TRP A 87 17.83 -31.07 10.87
N ALA A 88 16.50 -31.05 10.97
CA ALA A 88 15.74 -32.26 11.14
C ALA A 88 16.04 -33.18 9.94
N PRO A 89 16.34 -34.47 10.18
CA PRO A 89 16.34 -35.42 9.09
C PRO A 89 14.95 -35.41 8.46
N GLU A 90 14.90 -35.44 7.12
CA GLU A 90 13.63 -35.73 6.44
C GLU A 90 13.10 -37.05 6.99
N GLY A 91 11.87 -37.01 7.50
CA GLY A 91 11.10 -38.20 7.88
C GLY A 91 10.13 -38.56 6.78
#